data_AF-A0A1G3CD81-F1
#
_entry.id   AF-A0A1G3CD81-F1
#
_cell.length_a   1.000
_cell.length_b   1.000
_cell.length_c   1.000
_cell.angle_alpha   90.00
_cell.angle_beta   90.00
_cell.angle_gamma   90.00
#
_symmetry.space_group_name_H-M   'P 1'
#
loop_
_entity.id
_entity.type
_entity.pdbx_description
1 polymer ?
#
loop_
_entity_poly.entity_id
_entity_poly.type
_entity_poly.pdbx_seq_one_letter_code
_entity_poly.pdbx_strand_id
1 'polypeptide(L)'
;MERPVNIDPGYINESRLILASTKDFSHRIYLKEGIYAEVTLNYRHGKYETFPWTFPDYKSQDYQNFFLQVRELYVSKLKSILKDWQED
;
A
#
# COMPACT_ATOMS: atom_id res chain seq x y z
N MET A 1 24.72 9.28 10.98
CA MET A 1 24.58 7.86 10.60
C MET A 1 23.86 7.84 9.26
N GLU A 2 24.50 7.33 8.22
CA GLU A 2 23.89 7.19 6.91
C GLU A 2 23.00 5.92 6.91
N ARG A 3 21.79 6.02 6.36
CA ARG A 3 20.89 4.86 6.23
C ARG A 3 21.14 4.27 4.85
N PRO A 4 21.81 3.11 4.73
CA PRO A 4 22.14 2.55 3.41
C PRO A 4 20.90 2.11 2.63
N VAL A 5 19.77 1.89 3.33
CA VAL A 5 18.49 1.49 2.72
C VAL A 5 17.32 1.98 3.57
N ASN A 6 16.21 2.31 2.92
CA ASN A 6 14.92 2.55 3.58
C ASN A 6 14.06 1.29 3.51
N ILE A 7 13.40 0.93 4.61
CA ILE A 7 12.44 -0.17 4.66
C ILE A 7 11.13 0.40 5.21
N ASP A 8 10.11 0.45 4.35
CA ASP A 8 8.79 0.95 4.69
C ASP A 8 7.84 -0.24 4.95
N PRO A 9 7.56 -0.60 6.22
CA PRO A 9 6.59 -1.65 6.52
C PRO A 9 5.18 -1.22 6.12
N GLY A 10 4.41 -2.13 5.53
CA GLY A 10 3.06 -1.83 5.06
C GLY A 10 2.38 -3.03 4.43
N TYR A 11 1.19 -2.79 3.86
CA TYR A 11 0.45 -3.80 3.12
C TYR A 11 -0.34 -3.17 1.97
N ILE A 12 -0.70 -4.00 1.01
CA ILE A 12 -1.58 -3.65 -0.10
C ILE A 12 -2.88 -4.42 0.05
N ASN A 13 -3.97 -3.81 -0.39
CA ASN A 13 -5.21 -4.52 -0.62
C ASN A 13 -5.79 -4.13 -1.99
N GLU A 14 -7.04 -4.48 -2.27
CA GLU A 14 -7.68 -4.21 -3.56
C GLU A 14 -7.83 -2.71 -3.87
N SER A 15 -7.83 -1.84 -2.87
CA SER A 15 -8.16 -0.42 -3.00
C SER A 15 -7.02 0.52 -2.62
N ARG A 16 -5.98 0.07 -1.91
CA ARG A 16 -4.98 0.98 -1.33
C ARG A 16 -3.65 0.31 -1.02
N LEU A 17 -2.60 1.12 -1.08
CA LEU A 17 -1.33 0.87 -0.41
C LEU A 17 -1.31 1.61 0.92
N ILE A 18 -1.05 0.88 2.00
CA ILE A 18 -0.93 1.41 3.35
C ILE A 18 0.48 1.19 3.87
N LEU A 19 1.11 2.26 4.36
CA LEU A 19 2.41 2.20 5.01
C LEU A 19 2.29 2.56 6.49
N ALA A 20 3.11 1.92 7.32
CA ALA A 20 3.24 2.22 8.73
C ALA A 20 4.29 3.31 8.94
N SER A 21 4.06 4.19 9.90
CA SER A 21 4.97 5.27 10.26
C SER A 21 5.03 5.49 11.76
N THR A 22 6.20 5.89 12.26
CA THR A 22 6.39 6.34 13.66
C THR A 22 6.07 7.83 13.85
N LYS A 23 5.79 8.56 12.77
CA LYS A 23 5.50 10.00 12.83
C LYS A 23 4.00 10.22 12.75
N ASP A 24 3.45 10.92 13.72
CA ASP A 24 2.05 11.36 13.70
C ASP A 24 1.85 12.50 12.67
N PHE A 25 0.68 12.53 12.03
CA PHE A 25 0.23 13.62 11.16
C PHE A 25 -1.29 13.56 10.93
N SER A 26 -1.89 14.67 10.48
CA SER A 26 -3.35 14.83 10.37
C SER A 26 -4.08 13.76 9.53
N HIS A 27 -3.43 13.15 8.54
CA HIS A 27 -4.00 12.11 7.68
C HIS A 27 -3.63 10.68 8.11
N ARG A 28 -2.93 10.52 9.24
CA ARG A 28 -2.45 9.24 9.74
C ARG A 28 -3.34 8.75 10.87
N ILE A 29 -3.62 7.45 10.88
CA ILE A 29 -4.48 6.82 11.86
C ILE A 29 -3.61 6.09 12.87
N TYR A 30 -3.72 6.43 14.15
CA TYR A 30 -3.02 5.72 15.22
C TYR A 30 -3.46 4.25 15.25
N LEU A 31 -2.48 3.33 15.21
CA LEU A 31 -2.72 1.89 15.34
C LEU A 31 -2.48 1.46 16.79
N LYS A 32 -1.21 1.50 17.22
CA LYS A 32 -0.74 1.17 18.57
C LYS A 32 0.74 1.50 18.71
N GLU A 33 1.24 1.63 19.94
CA GLU A 33 2.68 1.66 20.25
C GLU A 33 3.47 2.74 19.48
N GLY A 34 2.84 3.88 19.20
CA GLY A 34 3.46 4.97 18.45
C GLY A 34 3.56 4.73 16.94
N ILE A 35 2.88 3.70 16.43
CA ILE A 35 2.77 3.40 15.01
C ILE A 35 1.43 3.90 14.48
N TYR A 36 1.49 4.53 13.31
CA TYR A 36 0.37 5.09 12.59
C TYR A 36 0.28 4.46 11.19
N ALA A 37 -0.93 4.25 10.70
CA ALA A 37 -1.20 3.87 9.31
C ALA A 37 -1.39 5.11 8.45
N GLU A 38 -0.80 5.10 7.26
CA GLU A 38 -0.99 6.09 6.22
C GLU A 38 -1.52 5.40 4.96
N VAL A 39 -2.60 5.92 4.38
CA VAL A 39 -2.97 5.59 3.00
C VAL A 39 -2.04 6.37 2.07
N THR A 40 -1.09 5.68 1.47
CA THR A 40 -0.03 6.29 0.64
C THR A 40 -0.45 6.37 -0.83
N LEU A 41 -1.18 5.38 -1.34
CA LEU A 41 -1.77 5.37 -2.68
C LEU A 41 -3.19 4.79 -2.64
N ASN A 42 -4.08 5.31 -3.49
CA ASN A 42 -5.45 4.82 -3.65
C ASN A 42 -5.66 4.24 -5.06
N TYR A 43 -6.09 3.00 -5.18
CA TYR A 43 -6.38 2.39 -6.47
C TYR A 43 -7.81 2.72 -6.93
N ARG A 44 -7.93 3.41 -8.07
CA ARG A 44 -9.22 3.79 -8.66
C ARG A 44 -9.11 3.84 -10.18
N HIS A 45 -10.16 3.41 -10.87
CA HIS A 45 -10.24 3.49 -12.34
C HIS A 45 -9.01 2.90 -13.08
N GLY A 46 -8.51 1.74 -12.61
CA GLY A 46 -7.41 1.05 -13.27
C GLY A 46 -6.00 1.51 -12.88
N LYS A 47 -5.86 2.53 -12.02
CA LYS A 47 -4.56 3.12 -11.67
C LYS A 47 -4.47 3.48 -10.19
N TYR A 48 -3.26 3.67 -9.69
CA TYR A 48 -3.04 4.32 -8.41
C TYR A 48 -3.13 5.84 -8.55
N GLU A 49 -3.90 6.45 -7.67
CA GLU A 49 -4.02 7.89 -7.46
C GLU A 49 -3.16 8.25 -6.25
N THR A 50 -2.51 9.42 -6.33
CA THR A 50 -1.62 9.94 -5.29
C THR A 50 -2.37 10.96 -4.43
N PHE A 51 -1.90 11.14 -3.21
CA PHE A 51 -2.32 12.18 -2.29
C PHE A 51 -1.26 13.29 -2.22
N PRO A 52 -1.60 14.48 -1.67
CA PRO A 52 -0.61 15.53 -1.44
C PRO A 52 0.61 15.08 -0.63
N TRP A 53 0.42 14.13 0.30
CA TRP A 53 1.45 13.56 1.16
C TRP A 53 2.15 12.32 0.61
N THR A 54 1.76 11.79 -0.55
CA THR A 54 2.45 10.63 -1.16
C THR A 54 3.92 10.96 -1.40
N PHE A 55 4.81 10.03 -1.06
CA PHE A 55 6.25 10.19 -1.26
C PHE A 55 6.59 10.46 -2.74
N PRO A 56 7.54 11.35 -3.07
CA PRO A 56 7.82 11.74 -4.46
C PRO A 56 8.18 10.59 -5.39
N ASP A 57 8.95 9.63 -4.90
CA ASP A 57 9.32 8.40 -5.58
C ASP A 57 8.10 7.51 -5.87
N TYR A 58 7.15 7.40 -4.94
CA TYR A 58 5.91 6.63 -5.12
C TYR A 58 4.97 7.25 -6.17
N LYS A 59 5.22 8.49 -6.59
CA LYS A 59 4.51 9.13 -7.71
C LYS A 59 5.10 8.75 -9.07
N SER A 60 6.29 8.16 -9.11
CA SER A 60 6.95 7.79 -10.36
C SER A 60 6.24 6.64 -11.05
N GLN A 61 6.31 6.60 -12.38
CA GLN A 61 5.68 5.53 -13.16
C GLN A 61 6.21 4.15 -12.80
N ASP A 62 7.50 4.03 -12.44
CA ASP A 62 8.12 2.76 -12.07
C ASP A 62 7.51 2.18 -10.80
N TYR A 63 7.37 3.00 -9.74
CA TYR A 63 6.72 2.58 -8.51
C TYR A 63 5.23 2.28 -8.73
N GLN A 64 4.55 3.11 -9.52
CA GLN A 64 3.13 2.90 -9.87
C GLN A 64 2.94 1.55 -10.56
N ASN A 65 3.76 1.23 -11.56
CA ASN A 65 3.73 -0.04 -12.28
C ASN A 65 4.04 -1.22 -11.36
N PHE A 66 5.04 -1.08 -10.50
CA PHE A 66 5.37 -2.10 -9.51
C PHE A 66 4.18 -2.41 -8.59
N PHE A 67 3.56 -1.39 -7.98
CA PHE A 67 2.42 -1.61 -7.09
C PHE A 67 1.19 -2.16 -7.82
N LEU A 68 1.01 -1.85 -9.11
CA LEU A 68 -0.05 -2.44 -9.93
C LEU A 68 0.17 -3.95 -10.09
N GLN A 69 1.37 -4.39 -10.41
CA GLN A 69 1.71 -5.82 -10.53
C GLN A 69 1.50 -6.56 -9.19
N VAL A 70 1.94 -5.95 -8.08
CA VAL A 70 1.75 -6.54 -6.74
C VAL A 70 0.26 -6.68 -6.41
N ARG A 71 -0.56 -5.67 -6.75
CA ARG A 71 -2.01 -5.70 -6.57
C ARG A 71 -2.66 -6.80 -7.40
N GLU A 72 -2.30 -6.94 -8.67
CA GLU A 72 -2.84 -7.96 -9.57
C GLU A 72 -2.55 -9.37 -9.04
N LEU A 73 -1.34 -9.59 -8.52
CA LEU A 73 -0.98 -10.84 -7.86
C LEU A 73 -1.83 -11.10 -6.61
N TYR A 74 -2.02 -10.08 -5.77
CA TYR A 74 -2.86 -10.17 -4.57
C TYR A 74 -4.32 -10.51 -4.91
N VAL A 75 -4.92 -9.80 -5.87
CA VAL A 75 -6.32 -10.03 -6.31
C VAL A 75 -6.49 -11.42 -6.92
N SER A 76 -5.50 -11.89 -7.69
CA SER A 76 -5.54 -13.23 -8.28
C SER A 76 -5.52 -14.32 -7.20
N LYS A 77 -4.69 -14.15 -6.16
CA LYS A 77 -4.66 -15.04 -5.00
C LYS A 77 -5.98 -15.03 -4.22
N LEU A 78 -6.55 -13.86 -3.97
CA LEU A 78 -7.86 -13.74 -3.32
C LEU A 78 -8.95 -14.51 -4.08
N LYS A 79 -9.00 -14.39 -5.41
CA LYS A 79 -9.96 -15.10 -6.25
C LYS A 79 -9.78 -16.62 -6.18
N SER A 80 -8.53 -17.11 -6.18
CA SER A 80 -8.25 -18.54 -6.02
C SER A 80 -8.77 -19.04 -4.68
N ILE A 81 -8.45 -18.34 -3.59
CA ILE A 81 -8.93 -18.69 -2.26
C ILE A 81 -10.46 -18.75 -2.27
N LEU A 82 -11.13 -17.67 -2.69
CA LEU A 82 -12.60 -17.62 -2.70
C LEU A 82 -13.25 -18.75 -3.52
N LYS A 83 -12.60 -19.22 -4.59
CA LYS A 83 -13.06 -20.36 -5.36
C LYS A 83 -12.97 -21.65 -4.53
N ASP A 84 -11.86 -21.88 -3.85
CA ASP A 84 -11.68 -23.06 -2.99
C ASP A 84 -12.76 -23.12 -1.89
N TRP A 85 -13.10 -21.98 -1.26
CA TRP A 85 -14.17 -21.90 -0.25
C TRP A 85 -15.59 -22.14 -0.80
N GLN A 86 -15.79 -22.08 -2.12
CA GLN A 86 -17.09 -22.35 -2.76
C GLN A 86 -17.23 -23.80 -3.21
N GLU A 87 -16.13 -24.55 -3.25
CA GLU A 87 -16.08 -25.97 -3.63
C GLU A 87 -16.15 -26.92 -2.40
N ASP A 88 -15.97 -26.38 -1.18
CA ASP A 88 -16.19 -27.05 0.13
C ASP A 88 -17.64 -26.87 0.65
#